data_AF-A0A3S0EA92-F1
#
_entry.id   AF-A0A3S0EA92-F1
#
_cell.length_a   1.000
_cell.length_b   1.000
_cell.length_c   1.000
_cell.angle_alpha   90.00
_cell.angle_beta   90.00
_cell.angle_gamma   90.00
#
_symmetry.space_group_name_H-M   'P 1'
#
loop_
_entity.id
_entity.type
_entity.pdbx_description
1 polymer ?
#
loop_
_entity_poly.entity_id
_entity_poly.type
_entity_poly.pdbx_seq_one_letter_code
_entity_poly.pdbx_strand_id
1 'polypeptide(L)'
;MSDRQAAAATAQEMAGRQKEISVSEFFLKNRHLLGFDTPAKSLVTAVKEAVDNALDACEEAGVLPEITVEVRGRFERSWVAVEDNGPGIVESQIARIFGKLLYGSKFHKLSQSRGQQGMGISAAGMYGQLTVGKPLHIISRIEGEPLASELYVSIDTANNRPDIHKRKRIAWSRPHGTRVEMELEGVNQGGPHSVEAYLKLTAIANPHVSIIYKGPRGKELFFARACDELPPRPKEIKPHPGGVELGRLIQMLNGAKNRSLHQFLVDEFSCVGEKTAREIIQLAGKPLSERSYPAHIAHAQANALHRALQKARVQKPRPDCLVPIGEAQLLEGLRKELPAEFYTAATRPPASYRGNPFQVEVAIAFARPGEAEIDVDVASGRMRKKQPAESDPAPHLIAHKDEPVRLLRFANRVPLLYQQSSCAITKSVLQTNWRAYGLHQPKGALPIAPMAIVVHVASVWVPYTSEAKEAIEPYPELVREIKLGLQQCARRLSHFLQRERTLQHEYEQRAYIETYLPHIGVALQEILGLDDGTRDGVVARLDDALHANRAAKRRSS
;
A
#
# COMPACT_ATOMS: atom_id res chain seq x y z
N MET A 1 -20.11 -62.50 -12.44
CA MET A 1 -20.99 -61.36 -12.10
C MET A 1 -20.54 -60.20 -12.97
N SER A 2 -21.32 -59.86 -13.99
CA SER A 2 -20.96 -58.87 -15.01
C SER A 2 -21.01 -57.46 -14.44
N ASP A 3 -19.93 -56.70 -14.61
CA ASP A 3 -19.93 -55.25 -14.49
C ASP A 3 -21.04 -54.67 -15.38
N ARG A 4 -22.13 -54.21 -14.77
CA ARG A 4 -23.06 -53.30 -15.42
C ARG A 4 -22.33 -51.97 -15.58
N GLN A 5 -21.72 -51.75 -16.75
CA GLN A 5 -21.32 -50.42 -17.19
C GLN A 5 -22.54 -49.50 -17.05
N ALA A 6 -22.42 -48.47 -16.20
CA ALA A 6 -23.47 -47.49 -15.98
C ALA A 6 -23.89 -46.90 -17.34
N ALA A 7 -25.18 -46.95 -17.66
CA ALA A 7 -25.72 -46.43 -18.90
C ALA A 7 -25.30 -44.95 -19.06
N ALA A 8 -24.78 -44.61 -20.24
CA ALA A 8 -24.35 -43.25 -20.54
C ALA A 8 -25.56 -42.29 -20.46
N ALA A 9 -25.42 -41.20 -19.70
CA ALA A 9 -26.49 -40.23 -19.50
C ALA A 9 -26.89 -39.56 -20.82
N THR A 10 -28.20 -39.35 -21.03
CA THR A 10 -28.70 -38.68 -22.24
C THR A 10 -28.41 -37.18 -22.20
N ALA A 11 -28.35 -36.54 -23.37
CA ALA A 11 -28.14 -35.09 -23.44
C ALA A 11 -29.24 -34.30 -22.70
N GLN A 12 -30.49 -34.77 -22.68
CA GLN A 12 -31.57 -34.15 -21.91
C GLN A 12 -31.37 -34.31 -20.40
N GLU A 13 -30.91 -35.48 -19.94
CA GLU A 13 -30.56 -35.69 -18.52
C GLU A 13 -29.37 -34.82 -18.09
N MET A 14 -28.37 -34.67 -18.96
CA MET A 14 -27.22 -33.80 -18.71
C MET A 14 -27.64 -32.32 -18.67
N ALA A 15 -28.56 -31.90 -19.56
CA ALA A 15 -29.10 -30.54 -19.56
C ALA A 15 -29.93 -30.24 -18.29
N GLY A 16 -30.78 -31.18 -17.86
CA GLY A 16 -31.57 -31.04 -16.62
C GLY A 16 -30.73 -31.01 -15.34
N ARG A 17 -29.45 -31.44 -15.39
CA ARG A 17 -28.49 -31.35 -14.28
C ARG A 17 -27.74 -30.02 -14.23
N GLN A 18 -27.86 -29.15 -15.23
CA GLN A 18 -27.25 -27.83 -15.21
C GLN A 18 -27.91 -26.97 -14.12
N LYS A 19 -27.08 -26.35 -13.26
CA LYS A 19 -27.54 -25.47 -12.19
C LYS A 19 -26.75 -24.17 -12.23
N GLU A 20 -27.46 -23.06 -12.12
CA GLU A 20 -26.87 -21.75 -11.86
C GLU A 20 -26.44 -21.67 -10.39
N ILE A 21 -25.33 -21.01 -10.13
CA ILE A 21 -24.84 -20.72 -8.77
C ILE A 21 -24.75 -19.23 -8.59
N SER A 22 -25.11 -18.73 -7.41
CA SER A 22 -24.97 -17.31 -7.12
C SER A 22 -23.49 -16.92 -6.99
N VAL A 23 -23.21 -15.60 -7.08
CA VAL A 23 -21.88 -15.05 -6.82
C VAL A 23 -21.40 -15.41 -5.41
N SER A 24 -22.28 -15.35 -4.42
CA SER A 24 -21.96 -15.71 -3.03
C SER A 24 -21.64 -17.19 -2.88
N GLU A 25 -22.35 -18.06 -3.59
CA GLU A 25 -22.06 -19.50 -3.59
C GLU A 25 -20.75 -19.83 -4.32
N PHE A 26 -20.45 -19.13 -5.42
CA PHE A 26 -19.16 -19.26 -6.11
C PHE A 26 -18.00 -18.92 -5.18
N PHE A 27 -18.08 -17.82 -4.45
CA PHE A 27 -17.04 -17.42 -3.50
C PHE A 27 -16.98 -18.29 -2.25
N LEU A 28 -18.11 -18.85 -1.82
CA LEU A 28 -18.15 -19.86 -0.74
C LEU A 28 -17.31 -21.09 -1.13
N LYS A 29 -17.45 -21.58 -2.37
CA LYS A 29 -16.64 -22.70 -2.88
C LYS A 29 -15.18 -22.30 -3.13
N ASN A 30 -14.92 -21.02 -3.38
CA ASN A 30 -13.62 -20.48 -3.75
C ASN A 30 -13.11 -19.40 -2.78
N ARG A 31 -13.17 -19.66 -1.47
CA ARG A 31 -12.76 -18.70 -0.42
C ARG A 31 -11.36 -18.11 -0.59
N HIS A 32 -10.46 -18.86 -1.23
CA HIS A 32 -9.10 -18.44 -1.50
C HIS A 32 -9.00 -17.27 -2.49
N LEU A 33 -9.98 -17.10 -3.38
CA LEU A 33 -10.03 -15.97 -4.31
C LEU A 33 -10.22 -14.64 -3.59
N LEU A 34 -10.89 -14.67 -2.44
CA LEU A 34 -11.15 -13.51 -1.57
C LEU A 34 -10.06 -13.30 -0.51
N GLY A 35 -9.01 -14.14 -0.49
CA GLY A 35 -7.91 -14.02 0.46
C GLY A 35 -8.17 -14.66 1.83
N PHE A 36 -9.16 -15.54 1.94
CA PHE A 36 -9.46 -16.33 3.14
C PHE A 36 -8.89 -17.76 3.02
N ASP A 37 -7.56 -17.83 2.83
CA ASP A 37 -6.85 -19.08 2.51
C ASP A 37 -6.50 -19.86 3.79
N THR A 38 -5.96 -19.17 4.79
CA THR A 38 -5.49 -19.72 6.06
C THR A 38 -6.02 -18.88 7.22
N PRO A 39 -6.25 -19.46 8.42
CA PRO A 39 -6.81 -18.73 9.56
C PRO A 39 -6.04 -17.45 9.91
N ALA A 40 -4.71 -17.48 9.86
CA ALA A 40 -3.89 -16.29 10.13
C ALA A 40 -4.10 -15.19 9.09
N LYS A 41 -4.16 -15.54 7.81
CA LYS A 41 -4.42 -14.59 6.72
C LYS A 41 -5.85 -14.06 6.77
N SER A 42 -6.83 -14.93 7.00
CA SER A 42 -8.24 -14.57 7.11
C SER A 42 -8.49 -13.46 8.12
N LEU A 43 -7.82 -13.52 9.28
CA LEU A 43 -7.91 -12.48 10.31
C LEU A 43 -7.37 -11.13 9.81
N VAL A 44 -6.19 -11.13 9.18
CA VAL A 44 -5.58 -9.91 8.63
C VAL A 44 -6.45 -9.33 7.51
N THR A 45 -6.98 -10.18 6.62
CA THR A 45 -7.88 -9.76 5.53
C THR A 45 -9.16 -9.11 6.07
N ALA A 46 -9.78 -9.68 7.12
CA ALA A 46 -10.97 -9.12 7.74
C ALA A 46 -10.71 -7.73 8.37
N VAL A 47 -9.61 -7.59 9.11
CA VAL A 47 -9.19 -6.30 9.67
C VAL A 47 -8.89 -5.30 8.55
N LYS A 48 -8.17 -5.73 7.51
CA LYS A 48 -7.81 -4.90 6.35
C LYS A 48 -9.05 -4.30 5.69
N GLU A 49 -10.02 -5.13 5.33
CA GLU A 49 -11.24 -4.64 4.66
C GLU A 49 -12.11 -3.76 5.56
N ALA A 50 -12.10 -3.96 6.88
CA ALA A 50 -12.80 -3.08 7.82
C ALA A 50 -12.11 -1.71 7.98
N VAL A 51 -10.79 -1.70 8.16
CA VAL A 51 -9.98 -0.48 8.31
C VAL A 51 -9.98 0.36 7.03
N ASP A 52 -9.84 -0.27 5.86
CA ASP A 52 -9.85 0.43 4.58
C ASP A 52 -11.19 1.13 4.32
N ASN A 53 -12.31 0.51 4.69
CA ASN A 53 -13.63 1.12 4.58
C ASN A 53 -13.84 2.27 5.58
N ALA A 54 -13.35 2.13 6.82
CA ALA A 54 -13.36 3.18 7.82
C ALA A 54 -12.57 4.42 7.36
N LEU A 55 -11.36 4.21 6.81
CA LEU A 55 -10.53 5.28 6.24
C LEU A 55 -11.24 6.02 5.10
N ASP A 56 -11.76 5.26 4.12
CA ASP A 56 -12.48 5.84 2.99
C ASP A 56 -13.70 6.65 3.45
N ALA A 57 -14.47 6.15 4.42
CA ALA A 57 -15.65 6.84 4.95
C ALA A 57 -15.30 8.16 5.65
N CYS A 58 -14.22 8.18 6.44
CA CYS A 58 -13.75 9.39 7.12
C CYS A 58 -13.25 10.44 6.12
N GLU A 59 -12.42 10.04 5.15
CA GLU A 59 -11.89 10.93 4.12
C GLU A 59 -13.00 11.51 3.22
N GLU A 60 -13.98 10.69 2.83
CA GLU A 60 -15.16 11.13 2.07
C GLU A 60 -16.05 12.10 2.86
N ALA A 61 -16.08 12.00 4.19
CA ALA A 61 -16.79 12.94 5.05
C ALA A 61 -15.98 14.21 5.36
N GLY A 62 -14.68 14.23 5.08
CA GLY A 62 -13.81 15.34 5.50
C GLY A 62 -13.47 15.31 6.98
N VAL A 63 -13.50 14.13 7.61
CA VAL A 63 -13.17 13.91 9.03
C VAL A 63 -11.79 13.27 9.14
N LEU A 64 -10.93 13.80 10.02
CA LEU A 64 -9.65 13.18 10.32
C LEU A 64 -9.87 11.81 10.99
N PRO A 65 -9.40 10.69 10.39
CA PRO A 65 -9.81 9.38 10.85
C PRO A 65 -9.20 9.03 12.21
N GLU A 66 -10.05 8.52 13.10
CA GLU A 66 -9.71 7.90 14.37
C GLU A 66 -10.31 6.50 14.39
N ILE A 67 -9.46 5.49 14.34
CA ILE A 67 -9.89 4.10 14.18
C ILE A 67 -9.45 3.30 15.40
N THR A 68 -10.38 2.61 16.03
CA THR A 68 -10.09 1.63 17.09
C THR A 68 -10.25 0.23 16.55
N VAL A 69 -9.21 -0.59 16.66
CA VAL A 69 -9.19 -1.99 16.24
C VAL A 69 -9.01 -2.86 17.47
N GLU A 70 -9.99 -3.70 17.77
CA GLU A 70 -9.92 -4.69 18.85
C GLU A 70 -9.83 -6.10 18.27
N VAL A 71 -8.89 -6.90 18.76
CA VAL A 71 -8.76 -8.31 18.39
C VAL A 71 -8.66 -9.14 19.65
N ARG A 72 -9.61 -10.05 19.85
CA ARG A 72 -9.63 -11.00 20.96
C ARG A 72 -9.65 -12.40 20.38
N GLY A 73 -8.63 -13.20 20.69
CA GLY A 73 -8.52 -14.58 20.24
C GLY A 73 -8.80 -15.58 21.36
N ARG A 74 -9.51 -16.66 21.03
CA ARG A 74 -9.62 -17.85 21.89
C ARG A 74 -9.55 -19.09 20.98
N PHE A 75 -8.51 -19.91 21.17
CA PHE A 75 -8.22 -21.08 20.31
C PHE A 75 -8.09 -20.65 18.84
N GLU A 76 -8.80 -21.31 17.92
CA GLU A 76 -8.80 -21.03 16.47
C GLU A 76 -9.81 -19.95 16.06
N ARG A 77 -10.48 -19.30 17.01
CA ARG A 77 -11.46 -18.25 16.72
C ARG A 77 -10.96 -16.90 17.21
N SER A 78 -11.23 -15.88 16.40
CA SER A 78 -10.98 -14.49 16.75
C SER A 78 -12.25 -13.68 16.61
N TRP A 79 -12.50 -12.85 17.62
CA TRP A 79 -13.45 -11.76 17.57
C TRP A 79 -12.69 -10.48 17.22
N VAL A 80 -13.20 -9.75 16.24
CA VAL A 80 -12.63 -8.51 15.73
C VAL A 80 -13.70 -7.43 15.81
N ALA A 81 -13.32 -6.25 16.29
CA ALA A 81 -14.12 -5.05 16.14
C ALA A 81 -13.29 -3.91 15.56
N VAL A 82 -13.86 -3.20 14.59
CA VAL A 82 -13.30 -1.96 14.04
C VAL A 82 -14.33 -0.87 14.23
N GLU A 83 -13.93 0.21 14.89
CA GLU A 83 -14.75 1.38 15.17
C GLU A 83 -14.10 2.63 14.59
N ASP A 84 -14.87 3.44 13.88
CA ASP A 84 -14.45 4.69 13.27
C ASP A 84 -15.24 5.90 13.78
N ASN A 85 -14.68 7.08 13.56
CA ASN A 85 -15.34 8.37 13.77
C ASN A 85 -15.89 8.98 12.47
N GLY A 86 -16.18 8.16 11.46
CA GLY A 86 -16.71 8.61 10.18
C GLY A 86 -18.15 9.12 10.27
N PRO A 87 -18.81 9.36 9.13
CA PRO A 87 -20.16 9.96 9.09
C PRO A 87 -21.28 9.04 9.58
N GLY A 88 -20.97 7.76 9.84
CA GLY A 88 -21.98 6.72 10.03
C GLY A 88 -22.63 6.26 8.71
N ILE A 89 -23.57 5.34 8.83
CA ILE A 89 -24.28 4.73 7.70
C ILE A 89 -25.77 4.85 7.97
N VAL A 90 -26.51 5.36 6.98
CA VAL A 90 -27.98 5.44 7.03
C VAL A 90 -28.56 4.03 7.21
N GLU A 91 -29.47 3.85 8.18
CA GLU A 91 -29.99 2.53 8.59
C GLU A 91 -30.46 1.67 7.40
N SER A 92 -31.15 2.28 6.43
CA SER A 92 -31.69 1.59 5.25
C SER A 92 -30.62 0.99 4.33
N GLN A 93 -29.38 1.44 4.43
CA GLN A 93 -28.24 0.98 3.64
C GLN A 93 -27.38 -0.05 4.37
N ILE A 94 -27.40 -0.07 5.71
CA ILE A 94 -26.52 -0.94 6.53
C ILE A 94 -26.62 -2.39 6.07
N ALA A 95 -27.83 -2.95 6.05
CA ALA A 95 -28.03 -4.35 5.66
C ALA A 95 -27.50 -4.65 4.25
N ARG A 96 -27.67 -3.73 3.29
CA ARG A 96 -27.21 -3.93 1.91
C ARG A 96 -25.68 -3.87 1.79
N ILE A 97 -25.02 -2.99 2.53
CA ILE A 97 -23.56 -2.85 2.52
C ILE A 97 -22.90 -4.11 3.09
N PHE A 98 -23.38 -4.60 4.23
CA PHE A 98 -22.76 -5.75 4.90
C PHE A 98 -23.30 -7.11 4.43
N GLY A 99 -24.52 -7.16 3.90
CA GLY A 99 -25.25 -8.39 3.60
C GLY A 99 -25.42 -8.71 2.11
N LYS A 100 -24.82 -7.94 1.20
CA LYS A 100 -24.88 -8.17 -0.26
C LYS A 100 -23.51 -8.03 -0.91
N LEU A 101 -23.06 -9.06 -1.63
CA LEU A 101 -21.85 -8.98 -2.45
C LEU A 101 -22.09 -8.14 -3.69
N LEU A 102 -21.04 -7.48 -4.17
CA LEU A 102 -21.04 -6.60 -5.33
C LEU A 102 -21.98 -5.38 -5.16
N TYR A 103 -22.03 -4.82 -3.96
CA TYR A 103 -22.84 -3.65 -3.64
C TYR A 103 -21.97 -2.50 -3.11
N GLY A 104 -22.10 -1.32 -3.71
CA GLY A 104 -21.34 -0.15 -3.29
C GLY A 104 -21.34 0.97 -4.33
N SER A 105 -20.90 2.16 -3.93
CA SER A 105 -20.79 3.34 -4.78
C SER A 105 -19.56 3.33 -5.71
N LYS A 106 -18.58 2.45 -5.43
CA LYS A 106 -17.24 2.47 -6.07
C LYS A 106 -17.16 1.76 -7.43
N PHE A 107 -18.17 0.98 -7.83
CA PHE A 107 -18.13 0.17 -9.08
C PHE A 107 -18.19 0.99 -10.37
N HIS A 108 -18.90 2.11 -10.33
CA HIS A 108 -19.19 2.90 -11.53
C HIS A 108 -18.23 4.08 -11.69
N LYS A 109 -17.39 4.33 -10.68
CA LYS A 109 -16.52 5.48 -10.60
C LYS A 109 -15.09 5.10 -10.98
N LEU A 110 -14.53 5.78 -11.97
CA LEU A 110 -13.11 5.69 -12.31
C LEU A 110 -12.34 6.78 -11.55
N SER A 111 -12.01 6.50 -10.29
CA SER A 111 -11.16 7.34 -9.45
C SER A 111 -10.32 6.46 -8.53
N GLN A 112 -9.20 6.98 -8.02
CA GLN A 112 -8.43 6.26 -7.00
C GLN A 112 -9.28 5.96 -5.76
N SER A 113 -9.23 4.71 -5.29
CA SER A 113 -9.84 4.26 -4.03
C SER A 113 -9.06 3.07 -3.45
N ARG A 114 -9.21 2.80 -2.14
CA ARG A 114 -8.63 1.62 -1.48
C ARG A 114 -9.37 0.35 -1.90
N GLY A 115 -10.71 0.39 -1.91
CA GLY A 115 -11.57 -0.68 -2.40
C GLY A 115 -12.00 -0.51 -3.87
N GLN A 116 -11.87 -1.54 -4.70
CA GLN A 116 -12.24 -1.51 -6.12
C GLN A 116 -13.60 -2.14 -6.44
N GLN A 117 -14.00 -3.19 -5.74
CA GLN A 117 -15.06 -4.09 -6.20
C GLN A 117 -16.16 -4.36 -5.17
N GLY A 118 -16.34 -3.53 -4.12
CA GLY A 118 -17.46 -3.63 -3.17
C GLY A 118 -17.80 -5.04 -2.64
N MET A 119 -16.80 -5.89 -2.46
CA MET A 119 -16.93 -7.26 -1.92
C MET A 119 -16.31 -7.39 -0.52
N GLY A 120 -15.41 -6.47 -0.14
CA GLY A 120 -14.46 -6.65 0.96
C GLY A 120 -15.08 -7.05 2.29
N ILE A 121 -15.82 -6.11 2.89
CA ILE A 121 -16.37 -6.32 4.25
C ILE A 121 -17.48 -7.37 4.28
N SER A 122 -18.27 -7.46 3.21
CA SER A 122 -19.33 -8.47 3.07
C SER A 122 -18.73 -9.87 2.93
N ALA A 123 -17.59 -10.01 2.27
CA ALA A 123 -16.83 -11.27 2.20
C ALA A 123 -16.27 -11.68 3.57
N ALA A 124 -15.75 -10.73 4.36
CA ALA A 124 -15.31 -10.99 5.73
C ALA A 124 -16.47 -11.45 6.62
N GLY A 125 -17.64 -10.81 6.50
CA GLY A 125 -18.87 -11.25 7.16
C GLY A 125 -19.33 -12.64 6.76
N MET A 126 -19.32 -12.93 5.46
CA MET A 126 -19.65 -14.26 4.94
C MET A 126 -18.69 -15.32 5.48
N TYR A 127 -17.39 -15.04 5.53
CA TYR A 127 -16.41 -15.95 6.08
C TYR A 127 -16.66 -16.25 7.57
N GLY A 128 -16.95 -15.21 8.38
CA GLY A 128 -17.35 -15.37 9.79
C GLY A 128 -18.64 -16.20 9.95
N GLN A 129 -19.66 -15.92 9.13
CA GLN A 129 -20.90 -16.70 9.09
C GLN A 129 -20.63 -18.17 8.75
N LEU A 130 -19.73 -18.47 7.81
CA LEU A 130 -19.46 -19.84 7.39
C LEU A 130 -18.63 -20.63 8.41
N THR A 131 -17.69 -19.98 9.08
CA THR A 131 -16.74 -20.62 9.99
C THR A 131 -17.26 -20.71 11.43
N VAL A 132 -17.97 -19.68 11.89
CA VAL A 132 -18.45 -19.58 13.27
C VAL A 132 -19.98 -19.63 13.37
N GLY A 133 -20.70 -19.34 12.29
CA GLY A 133 -22.17 -19.37 12.27
C GLY A 133 -22.83 -18.11 12.83
N LYS A 134 -22.08 -17.04 13.12
CA LYS A 134 -22.61 -15.80 13.70
C LYS A 134 -22.76 -14.70 12.64
N PRO A 135 -23.84 -13.90 12.70
CA PRO A 135 -24.01 -12.74 11.85
C PRO A 135 -23.01 -11.63 12.23
N LEU A 136 -22.75 -10.72 11.28
CA LEU A 136 -22.06 -9.47 11.55
C LEU A 136 -22.89 -8.63 12.51
N HIS A 137 -22.24 -8.01 13.49
CA HIS A 137 -22.87 -7.06 14.39
C HIS A 137 -22.39 -5.65 14.05
N ILE A 138 -23.34 -4.79 13.68
CA ILE A 138 -23.06 -3.42 13.23
C ILE A 138 -23.79 -2.44 14.13
N ILE A 139 -23.06 -1.46 14.63
CA ILE A 139 -23.60 -0.29 15.31
C ILE A 139 -23.21 0.92 14.47
N SER A 140 -24.16 1.73 14.06
CA SER A 140 -23.85 2.96 13.30
C SER A 140 -24.77 4.09 13.70
N ARG A 141 -24.23 5.30 13.75
CA ARG A 141 -24.96 6.53 14.04
C ARG A 141 -24.52 7.60 13.08
N ILE A 142 -25.50 8.26 12.45
CA ILE A 142 -25.26 9.46 11.65
C ILE A 142 -25.38 10.69 12.54
N GLU A 143 -24.70 11.77 12.14
CA GLU A 143 -24.78 13.05 12.84
C GLU A 143 -26.24 13.54 12.93
N GLY A 144 -26.61 14.08 14.09
CA GLY A 144 -27.97 14.57 14.36
C GLY A 144 -28.98 13.50 14.82
N GLU A 145 -28.71 12.21 14.65
CA GLU A 145 -29.59 11.17 15.21
C GLU A 145 -29.35 11.00 16.73
N PRO A 146 -30.39 10.83 17.56
CA PRO A 146 -30.23 10.68 19.01
C PRO A 146 -29.74 9.29 19.42
N LEU A 147 -30.02 8.26 18.63
CA LEU A 147 -29.73 6.86 18.92
C LEU A 147 -29.04 6.18 17.72
N ALA A 148 -28.09 5.30 18.00
CA ALA A 148 -27.44 4.48 16.98
C ALA A 148 -28.32 3.30 16.55
N SER A 149 -28.23 2.90 15.29
CA SER A 149 -28.83 1.66 14.78
C SER A 149 -27.90 0.47 15.07
N GLU A 150 -28.40 -0.51 15.82
CA GLU A 150 -27.78 -1.81 16.09
C GLU A 150 -28.43 -2.88 15.19
N LEU A 151 -27.66 -3.50 14.29
CA LEU A 151 -28.12 -4.54 13.39
C LEU A 151 -27.25 -5.79 13.47
N TYR A 152 -27.90 -6.95 13.32
CA TYR A 152 -27.23 -8.23 13.12
C TYR A 152 -27.56 -8.73 11.72
N VAL A 153 -26.56 -8.81 10.84
CA VAL A 153 -26.74 -9.05 9.40
C VAL A 153 -25.94 -10.28 8.96
N SER A 154 -26.57 -11.18 8.22
CA SER A 154 -25.92 -12.27 7.49
C SER A 154 -26.22 -12.19 6.00
N ILE A 155 -25.55 -13.03 5.20
CA ILE A 155 -25.79 -13.15 3.76
C ILE A 155 -26.57 -14.43 3.49
N ASP A 156 -27.70 -14.31 2.80
CA ASP A 156 -28.31 -15.44 2.10
C ASP A 156 -27.47 -15.72 0.85
N THR A 157 -26.64 -16.77 0.93
CA THR A 157 -25.70 -17.12 -0.13
C THR A 157 -26.37 -17.69 -1.37
N ALA A 158 -27.61 -18.18 -1.30
CA ALA A 158 -28.32 -18.67 -2.48
C ALA A 158 -28.83 -17.50 -3.34
N ASN A 159 -29.33 -16.44 -2.71
CA ASN A 159 -29.98 -15.32 -3.41
C ASN A 159 -29.14 -14.02 -3.44
N ASN A 160 -27.96 -14.00 -2.80
CA ASN A 160 -27.14 -12.80 -2.60
C ASN A 160 -27.95 -11.60 -2.07
N ARG A 161 -28.66 -11.82 -0.97
CA ARG A 161 -29.47 -10.81 -0.29
C ARG A 161 -29.13 -10.74 1.21
N PRO A 162 -29.30 -9.56 1.83
CA PRO A 162 -29.08 -9.45 3.26
C PRO A 162 -30.21 -10.13 4.04
N ASP A 163 -29.83 -10.80 5.11
CA ASP A 163 -30.75 -11.37 6.09
C ASP A 163 -30.51 -10.70 7.45
N ILE A 164 -31.57 -10.13 8.02
CA ILE A 164 -31.49 -9.30 9.23
C ILE A 164 -32.08 -10.08 10.40
N HIS A 165 -31.23 -10.49 11.33
CA HIS A 165 -31.63 -11.28 12.51
C HIS A 165 -32.24 -10.43 13.61
N LYS A 166 -31.70 -9.22 13.80
CA LYS A 166 -32.09 -8.32 14.89
C LYS A 166 -31.82 -6.89 14.47
N ARG A 167 -32.72 -6.00 14.87
CA ARG A 167 -32.61 -4.55 14.69
C ARG A 167 -33.07 -3.83 15.95
N LYS A 168 -32.26 -2.91 16.47
CA LYS A 168 -32.60 -2.06 17.62
C LYS A 168 -32.00 -0.66 17.47
N ARG A 169 -32.50 0.27 18.26
CA ARG A 169 -31.92 1.61 18.45
C ARG A 169 -31.34 1.69 19.86
N ILE A 170 -30.08 2.07 19.99
CA ILE A 170 -29.35 2.07 21.27
C ILE A 170 -28.68 3.42 21.52
N ALA A 171 -28.49 3.76 22.80
CA ALA A 171 -27.63 4.89 23.17
C ALA A 171 -26.17 4.52 22.83
N TRP A 172 -25.43 5.48 22.26
CA TRP A 172 -24.03 5.29 21.89
C TRP A 172 -23.25 6.57 22.20
N SER A 173 -22.03 6.42 22.71
CA SER A 173 -21.22 7.51 23.23
C SER A 173 -20.73 8.46 22.15
N ARG A 174 -20.48 7.96 20.94
CA ARG A 174 -20.02 8.78 19.81
C ARG A 174 -21.20 9.52 19.16
N PRO A 175 -20.98 10.77 18.70
CA PRO A 175 -21.99 11.55 17.99
C PRO A 175 -22.30 10.99 16.60
N HIS A 176 -21.29 10.43 15.92
CA HIS A 176 -21.38 9.77 14.64
C HIS A 176 -20.26 8.72 14.51
N GLY A 177 -20.42 7.78 13.60
CA GLY A 177 -19.43 6.74 13.31
C GLY A 177 -20.05 5.38 13.07
N THR A 178 -19.20 4.40 12.77
CA THR A 178 -19.60 3.01 12.60
C THR A 178 -18.68 2.08 13.40
N ARG A 179 -19.27 1.07 14.02
CA ARG A 179 -18.58 -0.05 14.65
C ARG A 179 -19.05 -1.34 13.99
N VAL A 180 -18.11 -2.12 13.48
CA VAL A 180 -18.34 -3.42 12.85
C VAL A 180 -17.64 -4.49 13.67
N GLU A 181 -18.41 -5.45 14.14
CA GLU A 181 -17.92 -6.59 14.91
C GLU A 181 -18.20 -7.90 14.18
N MET A 182 -17.22 -8.80 14.21
CA MET A 182 -17.31 -10.10 13.58
C MET A 182 -16.54 -11.16 14.36
N GLU A 183 -17.03 -12.39 14.32
CA GLU A 183 -16.32 -13.56 14.83
C GLU A 183 -16.04 -14.50 13.67
N LEU A 184 -14.78 -14.93 13.55
CA LEU A 184 -14.31 -15.77 12.44
C LEU A 184 -13.25 -16.76 12.92
N GLU A 185 -13.07 -17.85 12.18
CA GLU A 185 -11.93 -18.75 12.35
C GLU A 185 -10.65 -18.03 11.91
N GLY A 186 -9.80 -17.68 12.86
CA GLY A 186 -8.64 -16.85 12.62
C GLY A 186 -7.72 -16.81 13.82
N VAL A 187 -6.41 -16.84 13.56
CA VAL A 187 -5.38 -16.89 14.59
C VAL A 187 -4.53 -15.64 14.50
N ASN A 188 -4.45 -14.88 15.60
CA ASN A 188 -3.53 -13.77 15.67
C ASN A 188 -2.11 -14.29 15.91
N GLN A 189 -1.27 -14.18 14.89
CA GLN A 189 0.14 -14.54 14.94
C GLN A 189 1.02 -13.28 15.01
N GLY A 190 2.23 -13.43 15.54
CA GLY A 190 3.26 -12.39 15.47
C GLY A 190 3.96 -12.34 14.11
N GLY A 191 4.93 -11.44 13.97
CA GLY A 191 5.78 -11.35 12.79
C GLY A 191 5.26 -10.41 11.68
N PRO A 192 5.84 -10.48 10.47
CA PRO A 192 5.59 -9.53 9.39
C PRO A 192 4.19 -9.64 8.76
N HIS A 193 3.49 -10.76 8.97
CA HIS A 193 2.13 -11.01 8.47
C HIS A 193 1.09 -10.98 9.59
N SER A 194 1.32 -10.13 10.60
CA SER A 194 0.42 -9.95 11.75
C SER A 194 -0.53 -8.77 11.52
N VAL A 195 -1.62 -8.72 12.30
CA VAL A 195 -2.52 -7.56 12.33
C VAL A 195 -1.75 -6.30 12.73
N GLU A 196 -0.85 -6.40 13.70
CA GLU A 196 0.00 -5.31 14.15
C GLU A 196 0.89 -4.75 13.03
N ALA A 197 1.55 -5.64 12.27
CA ALA A 197 2.36 -5.22 11.13
C ALA A 197 1.51 -4.50 10.07
N TYR A 198 0.31 -5.01 9.77
CA TYR A 198 -0.63 -4.35 8.86
C TYR A 198 -1.03 -2.95 9.35
N LEU A 199 -1.40 -2.80 10.63
CA LEU A 199 -1.81 -1.49 11.19
C LEU A 199 -0.65 -0.50 11.19
N LYS A 200 0.57 -0.95 11.52
CA LYS A 200 1.77 -0.11 11.47
C LYS A 200 2.07 0.35 10.04
N LEU A 201 1.97 -0.53 9.04
CA LEU A 201 2.10 -0.15 7.63
C LEU A 201 0.98 0.82 7.19
N THR A 202 -0.24 0.62 7.69
CA THR A 202 -1.36 1.51 7.41
C THR A 202 -1.12 2.91 7.97
N ALA A 203 -0.54 3.02 9.16
CA ALA A 203 -0.15 4.29 9.77
C ALA A 203 0.97 5.02 8.98
N ILE A 204 1.90 4.28 8.35
CA ILE A 204 2.92 4.85 7.46
C ILE A 204 2.29 5.40 6.19
N ALA A 205 1.38 4.64 5.56
CA ALA A 205 0.77 5.03 4.28
C ALA A 205 -0.31 6.12 4.42
N ASN A 206 -0.82 6.34 5.62
CA ASN A 206 -1.88 7.30 5.91
C ASN A 206 -1.48 8.18 7.10
N PRO A 207 -0.56 9.15 6.94
CA PRO A 207 -0.02 9.91 8.07
C PRO A 207 -1.06 10.70 8.89
N HIS A 208 -2.23 10.96 8.31
CA HIS A 208 -3.35 11.66 8.95
C HIS A 208 -4.23 10.76 9.85
N VAL A 209 -4.01 9.44 9.89
CA VAL A 209 -4.81 8.52 10.72
C VAL A 209 -4.26 8.40 12.14
N SER A 210 -5.16 8.37 13.11
CA SER A 210 -4.87 7.86 14.45
C SER A 210 -5.47 6.46 14.63
N ILE A 211 -4.66 5.48 15.00
CA ILE A 211 -5.12 4.09 15.22
C ILE A 211 -4.85 3.67 16.67
N ILE A 212 -5.89 3.17 17.34
CA ILE A 212 -5.79 2.51 18.64
C ILE A 212 -5.97 1.02 18.40
N TYR A 213 -4.94 0.21 18.69
CA TYR A 213 -5.02 -1.24 18.58
C TYR A 213 -5.05 -1.89 19.96
N LYS A 214 -6.10 -2.67 20.22
CA LYS A 214 -6.25 -3.50 21.43
C LYS A 214 -6.14 -4.96 21.02
N GLY A 215 -4.93 -5.50 21.12
CA GLY A 215 -4.62 -6.87 20.76
C GLY A 215 -4.88 -7.89 21.87
N PRO A 216 -4.69 -9.19 21.57
CA PRO A 216 -4.80 -10.25 22.56
C PRO A 216 -3.79 -10.08 23.70
N ARG A 217 -4.13 -10.60 24.89
CA ARG A 217 -3.31 -10.55 26.12
C ARG A 217 -3.05 -9.13 26.65
N GLY A 218 -3.97 -8.20 26.39
CA GLY A 218 -3.91 -6.84 26.94
C GLY A 218 -2.86 -5.94 26.28
N LYS A 219 -2.30 -6.33 25.12
CA LYS A 219 -1.39 -5.49 24.36
C LYS A 219 -2.17 -4.32 23.76
N GLU A 220 -1.82 -3.11 24.14
CA GLU A 220 -2.37 -1.89 23.53
C GLU A 220 -1.27 -1.14 22.78
N LEU A 221 -1.56 -0.72 21.55
CA LEU A 221 -0.68 0.12 20.75
C LEU A 221 -1.45 1.36 20.30
N PHE A 222 -0.78 2.50 20.32
CA PHE A 222 -1.32 3.75 19.84
C PHE A 222 -0.43 4.32 18.73
N PHE A 223 -1.02 4.47 17.54
CA PHE A 223 -0.38 5.05 16.37
C PHE A 223 -0.97 6.45 16.15
N ALA A 224 -0.37 7.48 16.77
CA ALA A 224 -0.85 8.86 16.70
C ALA A 224 -0.68 9.47 15.30
N ARG A 225 -1.62 10.23 14.75
CA ARG A 225 -1.40 10.91 13.44
C ARG A 225 -0.14 11.79 13.44
N ALA A 226 0.53 11.87 12.30
CA ALA A 226 1.67 12.75 12.04
C ALA A 226 1.26 14.08 11.43
N CYS A 227 0.11 14.14 10.75
CA CYS A 227 -0.42 15.37 10.17
C CYS A 227 -1.94 15.51 10.44
N ASP A 228 -2.41 16.75 10.46
CA ASP A 228 -3.82 17.11 10.63
C ASP A 228 -4.47 17.57 9.31
N GLU A 229 -3.83 17.28 8.19
CA GLU A 229 -4.33 17.61 6.85
C GLU A 229 -4.85 16.36 6.15
N LEU A 230 -6.10 16.43 5.68
CA LEU A 230 -6.67 15.38 4.85
C LEU A 230 -6.12 15.41 3.43
N PRO A 231 -5.96 14.23 2.79
CA PRO A 231 -5.64 14.18 1.39
C PRO A 231 -6.73 14.83 0.53
N PRO A 232 -6.37 15.42 -0.62
CA PRO A 232 -7.37 15.95 -1.55
C PRO A 232 -8.25 14.81 -2.08
N ARG A 233 -9.52 15.12 -2.39
CA ARG A 233 -10.43 14.11 -2.94
C ARG A 233 -10.06 13.78 -4.39
N PRO A 234 -9.96 12.49 -4.75
CA PRO A 234 -9.68 12.10 -6.13
C PRO A 234 -10.86 12.48 -7.03
N LYS A 235 -10.55 13.13 -8.15
CA LYS A 235 -11.55 13.45 -9.16
C LYS A 235 -11.87 12.21 -9.99
N GLU A 236 -13.15 12.04 -10.31
CA GLU A 236 -13.59 11.03 -11.26
C GLU A 236 -13.16 11.39 -12.67
N ILE A 237 -12.68 10.39 -13.41
CA ILE A 237 -12.35 10.52 -14.82
C ILE A 237 -13.15 9.56 -15.67
N LYS A 238 -13.29 9.92 -16.95
CA LYS A 238 -13.87 9.05 -17.97
C LYS A 238 -12.82 8.05 -18.49
N PRO A 239 -13.23 6.88 -19.01
CA PRO A 239 -12.32 5.93 -19.64
C PRO A 239 -11.45 6.57 -20.73
N HIS A 240 -10.18 6.22 -20.78
CA HIS A 240 -9.29 6.67 -21.84
C HIS A 240 -9.39 5.75 -23.07
N PRO A 241 -9.47 6.28 -24.31
CA PRO A 241 -9.62 5.49 -25.54
C PRO A 241 -8.67 4.31 -25.68
N GLY A 242 -7.37 4.53 -25.45
CA GLY A 242 -6.34 3.49 -25.55
C GLY A 242 -6.42 2.40 -24.48
N GLY A 243 -7.26 2.58 -23.45
CA GLY A 243 -7.45 1.61 -22.38
C GLY A 243 -8.71 0.77 -22.47
N VAL A 244 -9.65 1.15 -23.35
CA VAL A 244 -10.95 0.49 -23.42
C VAL A 244 -10.86 -0.82 -24.20
N GLU A 245 -11.38 -1.89 -23.59
CA GLU A 245 -11.53 -3.18 -24.25
C GLU A 245 -12.77 -3.20 -25.15
N LEU A 246 -12.76 -4.05 -26.17
CA LEU A 246 -13.86 -4.16 -27.12
C LEU A 246 -15.21 -4.44 -26.46
N GLY A 247 -15.27 -5.38 -25.52
CA GLY A 247 -16.51 -5.71 -24.82
C GLY A 247 -17.08 -4.51 -24.06
N ARG A 248 -16.21 -3.77 -23.37
CA ARG A 248 -16.60 -2.52 -22.68
C ARG A 248 -17.05 -1.44 -23.66
N LEU A 249 -16.38 -1.29 -24.80
CA LEU A 249 -16.81 -0.37 -25.85
C LEU A 249 -18.22 -0.72 -26.36
N ILE A 250 -18.52 -1.99 -26.60
CA ILE A 250 -19.84 -2.44 -27.03
C ILE A 250 -20.90 -2.13 -25.96
N GLN A 251 -20.59 -2.39 -24.68
CA GLN A 251 -21.49 -2.04 -23.58
C GLN A 251 -21.75 -0.53 -23.50
N MET A 252 -20.71 0.29 -23.66
CA MET A 252 -20.82 1.76 -23.70
C MET A 252 -21.69 2.22 -24.88
N LEU A 253 -21.48 1.63 -26.08
CA LEU A 253 -22.25 1.95 -27.28
C LEU A 253 -23.75 1.61 -27.11
N ASN A 254 -24.06 0.46 -26.51
CA ASN A 254 -25.43 0.03 -26.26
C ASN A 254 -26.14 0.88 -25.19
N GLY A 255 -25.40 1.33 -24.17
CA GLY A 255 -25.92 2.19 -23.10
C GLY A 255 -25.90 3.68 -23.41
N ALA A 256 -25.32 4.09 -24.54
CA ALA A 256 -25.12 5.49 -24.88
C ALA A 256 -26.45 6.21 -25.11
N LYS A 257 -26.59 7.40 -24.51
CA LYS A 257 -27.74 8.29 -24.72
C LYS A 257 -27.55 9.25 -25.91
N ASN A 258 -26.33 9.35 -26.43
CA ASN A 258 -25.97 10.27 -27.50
C ASN A 258 -26.58 9.84 -28.85
N ARG A 259 -26.97 10.82 -29.66
CA ARG A 259 -27.58 10.57 -30.98
C ARG A 259 -26.56 10.46 -32.13
N SER A 260 -25.29 10.69 -31.85
CA SER A 260 -24.22 10.66 -32.85
C SER A 260 -22.95 10.05 -32.25
N LEU A 261 -22.22 9.31 -33.07
CA LEU A 261 -20.95 8.69 -32.70
C LEU A 261 -19.91 9.76 -32.35
N HIS A 262 -19.93 10.89 -33.05
CA HIS A 262 -19.09 12.02 -32.73
C HIS A 262 -19.30 12.51 -31.28
N GLN A 263 -20.55 12.76 -30.89
CA GLN A 263 -20.85 13.26 -29.55
C GLN A 263 -20.55 12.20 -28.48
N PHE A 264 -20.84 10.93 -28.76
CA PHE A 264 -20.47 9.81 -27.89
C PHE A 264 -18.97 9.79 -27.58
N LEU A 265 -18.11 9.96 -28.60
CA LEU A 265 -16.66 9.94 -28.39
C LEU A 265 -16.16 11.11 -27.53
N VAL A 266 -16.77 12.29 -27.65
CA VAL A 266 -16.42 13.48 -26.85
C VAL A 266 -16.96 13.36 -25.42
N ASP A 267 -18.18 12.84 -25.26
CA ASP A 267 -18.85 12.79 -23.96
C ASP A 267 -18.44 11.60 -23.11
N GLU A 268 -18.09 10.45 -23.68
CA GLU A 268 -17.84 9.22 -22.91
C GLU A 268 -16.35 8.94 -22.66
N PHE A 269 -15.44 9.60 -23.37
CA PHE A 269 -14.00 9.35 -23.23
C PHE A 269 -13.24 10.55 -22.68
N SER A 270 -12.20 10.27 -21.90
CA SER A 270 -11.28 11.32 -21.45
C SER A 270 -10.30 11.69 -22.56
N CYS A 271 -9.94 12.98 -22.59
CA CYS A 271 -8.94 13.55 -23.52
C CYS A 271 -9.31 13.45 -25.01
N VAL A 272 -10.60 13.28 -25.34
CA VAL A 272 -11.12 13.31 -26.71
C VAL A 272 -11.88 14.61 -26.94
N GLY A 273 -11.36 15.48 -27.81
CA GLY A 273 -12.08 16.64 -28.30
C GLY A 273 -12.68 16.42 -29.68
N GLU A 274 -13.44 17.41 -30.17
CA GLU A 274 -14.06 17.46 -31.50
C GLU A 274 -13.16 16.95 -32.63
N LYS A 275 -11.93 17.50 -32.72
CA LYS A 275 -10.98 17.15 -33.78
C LYS A 275 -10.54 15.69 -33.69
N THR A 276 -10.20 15.24 -32.50
CA THR A 276 -9.75 13.87 -32.23
C THR A 276 -10.86 12.85 -32.47
N ALA A 277 -12.11 13.18 -32.10
CA ALA A 277 -13.27 12.35 -32.39
C ALA A 277 -13.45 12.14 -33.90
N ARG A 278 -13.34 13.20 -34.71
CA ARG A 278 -13.40 13.10 -36.18
C ARG A 278 -12.25 12.26 -36.74
N GLU A 279 -11.03 12.45 -36.24
CA GLU A 279 -9.86 11.64 -36.64
C GLU A 279 -10.07 10.15 -36.33
N ILE A 280 -10.60 9.81 -35.15
CA ILE A 280 -10.93 8.43 -34.76
C ILE A 280 -11.96 7.81 -35.72
N ILE A 281 -13.02 8.55 -36.05
CA ILE A 281 -14.08 8.08 -36.95
C ILE A 281 -13.53 7.88 -38.37
N GLN A 282 -12.67 8.79 -38.85
CA GLN A 282 -12.00 8.67 -40.14
C GLN A 282 -11.07 7.44 -40.17
N LEU A 283 -10.31 7.18 -39.10
CA LEU A 283 -9.45 6.00 -38.97
C LEU A 283 -10.25 4.68 -38.93
N ALA A 284 -11.46 4.70 -38.36
CA ALA A 284 -12.33 3.54 -38.31
C ALA A 284 -12.89 3.18 -39.71
N GLY A 285 -13.03 4.18 -40.58
CA GLY A 285 -13.44 4.01 -41.97
C GLY A 285 -14.93 3.70 -42.17
N LYS A 286 -15.35 3.64 -43.44
CA LYS A 286 -16.74 3.29 -43.80
C LYS A 286 -17.04 1.84 -43.38
N PRO A 287 -18.25 1.56 -42.85
CA PRO A 287 -19.48 2.36 -42.91
C PRO A 287 -19.72 3.33 -41.72
N LEU A 288 -18.74 3.59 -40.86
CA LEU A 288 -18.92 4.53 -39.74
C LEU A 288 -18.86 5.99 -40.22
N SER A 289 -19.69 6.83 -39.61
CA SER A 289 -19.76 8.27 -39.87
C SER A 289 -19.99 9.02 -38.56
N GLU A 290 -19.80 10.34 -38.58
CA GLU A 290 -20.06 11.19 -37.41
C GLU A 290 -21.50 11.10 -36.90
N ARG A 291 -22.45 10.88 -37.83
CA ARG A 291 -23.89 10.76 -37.55
C ARG A 291 -24.34 9.36 -37.22
N SER A 292 -23.44 8.37 -37.24
CA SER A 292 -23.80 6.99 -36.89
C SER A 292 -24.34 6.93 -35.47
N TYR A 293 -25.43 6.20 -35.27
CA TYR A 293 -26.07 6.11 -33.96
C TYR A 293 -25.34 5.07 -33.10
N PRO A 294 -24.80 5.42 -31.91
CA PRO A 294 -23.99 4.52 -31.08
C PRO A 294 -24.65 3.17 -30.81
N ALA A 295 -25.93 3.15 -30.44
CA ALA A 295 -26.67 1.93 -30.11
C ALA A 295 -26.95 1.01 -31.32
N HIS A 296 -26.75 1.49 -32.56
CA HIS A 296 -26.94 0.70 -33.78
C HIS A 296 -25.61 0.22 -34.39
N ILE A 297 -24.48 0.46 -33.72
CA ILE A 297 -23.18 0.02 -34.20
C ILE A 297 -23.07 -1.50 -34.05
N ALA A 298 -23.02 -2.20 -35.19
CA ALA A 298 -22.87 -3.65 -35.23
C ALA A 298 -21.48 -4.08 -34.74
N HIS A 299 -21.35 -5.35 -34.34
CA HIS A 299 -20.09 -5.88 -33.78
C HIS A 299 -18.87 -5.67 -34.69
N ALA A 300 -19.02 -5.86 -36.01
CA ALA A 300 -17.92 -5.65 -36.96
C ALA A 300 -17.48 -4.18 -37.01
N GLN A 301 -18.42 -3.24 -36.89
CA GLN A 301 -18.15 -1.81 -36.85
C GLN A 301 -17.52 -1.41 -35.51
N ALA A 302 -17.98 -1.99 -34.39
CA ALA A 302 -17.36 -1.80 -33.08
C ALA A 302 -15.90 -2.28 -33.05
N ASN A 303 -15.58 -3.41 -33.72
CA ASN A 303 -14.21 -3.88 -33.89
C ASN A 303 -13.34 -2.90 -34.69
N ALA A 304 -13.89 -2.28 -35.74
CA ALA A 304 -13.18 -1.28 -36.52
C ALA A 304 -12.92 -0.01 -35.68
N LEU A 305 -13.93 0.47 -34.95
CA LEU A 305 -13.82 1.61 -34.04
C LEU A 305 -12.81 1.34 -32.92
N HIS A 306 -12.83 0.16 -32.30
CA HIS A 306 -11.86 -0.23 -31.27
C HIS A 306 -10.42 -0.17 -31.78
N ARG A 307 -10.16 -0.73 -32.97
CA ARG A 307 -8.84 -0.65 -33.61
C ARG A 307 -8.44 0.80 -33.93
N ALA A 308 -9.39 1.66 -34.28
CA ALA A 308 -9.13 3.08 -34.50
C ALA A 308 -8.77 3.81 -33.20
N LEU A 309 -9.49 3.55 -32.10
CA LEU A 309 -9.20 4.12 -30.77
C LEU A 309 -7.78 3.79 -30.30
N GLN A 310 -7.30 2.56 -30.57
CA GLN A 310 -5.96 2.11 -30.21
C GLN A 310 -4.85 2.77 -31.05
N LYS A 311 -5.16 3.16 -32.30
CA LYS A 311 -4.19 3.80 -33.20
C LYS A 311 -4.18 5.33 -33.10
N ALA A 312 -5.27 5.92 -32.61
CA ALA A 312 -5.41 7.36 -32.51
C ALA A 312 -4.40 7.97 -31.53
N ARG A 313 -3.83 9.12 -31.89
CA ARG A 313 -2.91 9.86 -31.02
C ARG A 313 -3.72 10.72 -30.04
N VAL A 314 -4.07 10.12 -28.91
CA VAL A 314 -4.79 10.80 -27.82
C VAL A 314 -3.79 11.27 -26.77
N GLN A 315 -4.04 12.44 -26.17
CA GLN A 315 -3.25 12.93 -25.05
C GLN A 315 -3.35 11.97 -23.86
N LYS A 316 -2.27 11.86 -23.07
CA LYS A 316 -2.28 11.02 -21.87
C LYS A 316 -3.37 11.48 -20.89
N PRO A 317 -3.95 10.57 -20.09
CA PRO A 317 -4.93 10.92 -19.07
C PRO A 317 -4.41 11.98 -18.09
N ARG A 318 -5.31 12.83 -17.60
CA ARG A 318 -4.98 13.85 -16.60
C ARG A 318 -4.66 13.20 -15.24
N PRO A 319 -3.66 13.72 -14.51
CA PRO A 319 -3.23 13.12 -13.24
C PRO A 319 -4.06 13.55 -12.02
N ASP A 320 -5.03 14.46 -12.17
CA ASP A 320 -5.87 14.98 -11.08
C ASP A 320 -6.83 13.96 -10.46
N CYS A 321 -6.95 12.78 -11.07
CA CYS A 321 -7.62 11.62 -10.51
C CYS A 321 -6.75 10.80 -9.55
N LEU A 322 -5.46 11.11 -9.45
CA LEU A 322 -4.50 10.47 -8.57
C LEU A 322 -4.23 11.34 -7.36
N VAL A 323 -4.20 10.68 -6.21
CA VAL A 323 -3.90 11.25 -4.90
C VAL A 323 -2.76 10.42 -4.30
N PRO A 324 -1.51 10.67 -4.72
CA PRO A 324 -0.34 10.06 -4.08
C PRO A 324 -0.29 10.42 -2.58
N ILE A 325 0.58 9.76 -1.81
CA ILE A 325 0.81 10.12 -0.41
C ILE A 325 1.50 11.49 -0.34
N GLY A 326 2.49 11.70 -1.21
CA GLY A 326 3.34 12.89 -1.23
C GLY A 326 4.69 12.62 -0.54
N GLU A 327 5.77 13.22 -1.06
CA GLU A 327 7.13 13.00 -0.51
C GLU A 327 7.23 13.41 0.96
N ALA A 328 6.65 14.56 1.33
CA ALA A 328 6.70 15.08 2.69
C ALA A 328 5.93 14.17 3.67
N GLN A 329 4.68 13.85 3.34
CA GLN A 329 3.82 13.00 4.15
C GLN A 329 4.39 11.58 4.27
N LEU A 330 4.96 11.02 3.19
CA LEU A 330 5.60 9.71 3.24
C LEU A 330 6.83 9.70 4.16
N LEU A 331 7.62 10.77 4.17
CA LEU A 331 8.74 10.93 5.09
C LEU A 331 8.28 11.10 6.55
N GLU A 332 7.18 11.82 6.79
CA GLU A 332 6.59 11.96 8.13
C GLU A 332 6.08 10.61 8.65
N GLY A 333 5.32 9.87 7.84
CA GLY A 333 4.84 8.53 8.17
C GLY A 333 5.98 7.56 8.47
N LEU A 334 7.07 7.64 7.70
CA LEU A 334 8.28 6.87 7.93
C LEU A 334 8.98 7.25 9.23
N ARG A 335 9.25 8.53 9.48
CA ARG A 335 9.94 8.99 10.70
C ARG A 335 9.17 8.65 11.96
N LYS A 336 7.84 8.70 11.88
CA LYS A 336 6.94 8.39 12.99
C LYS A 336 7.05 6.92 13.40
N GLU A 337 7.03 5.99 12.44
CA GLU A 337 6.89 4.56 12.72
C GLU A 337 8.21 3.78 12.65
N LEU A 338 9.20 4.30 11.93
CA LEU A 338 10.48 3.66 11.63
C LEU A 338 11.62 4.59 12.03
N PRO A 339 12.19 4.47 13.24
CA PRO A 339 13.37 5.22 13.62
C PRO A 339 14.57 4.78 12.76
N ALA A 340 15.16 5.74 12.06
CA ALA A 340 16.25 5.53 11.12
C ALA A 340 17.13 6.79 11.07
N GLU A 341 18.37 6.63 10.61
CA GLU A 341 19.35 7.72 10.54
C GLU A 341 19.20 8.52 9.25
N PHE A 342 18.76 7.84 8.18
CA PHE A 342 18.62 8.45 6.87
C PHE A 342 17.27 8.09 6.25
N TYR A 343 16.61 9.12 5.72
CA TYR A 343 15.37 8.99 4.96
C TYR A 343 15.48 9.74 3.64
N THR A 344 14.95 9.13 2.58
CA THR A 344 14.73 9.80 1.31
C THR A 344 13.42 9.33 0.71
N ALA A 345 12.70 10.23 0.05
CA ALA A 345 11.51 9.91 -0.73
C ALA A 345 11.62 10.56 -2.12
N ALA A 346 10.98 9.96 -3.11
CA ALA A 346 10.87 10.47 -4.47
C ALA A 346 9.51 10.10 -5.07
N THR A 347 8.77 11.11 -5.52
CA THR A 347 7.50 10.97 -6.24
C THR A 347 7.75 11.17 -7.73
N ARG A 348 7.48 10.14 -8.53
CA ARG A 348 7.69 10.18 -9.98
C ARG A 348 6.60 10.99 -10.68
N PRO A 349 6.87 11.51 -11.88
CA PRO A 349 5.83 12.07 -12.74
C PRO A 349 4.75 11.00 -13.03
N PRO A 350 3.48 11.40 -13.16
CA PRO A 350 2.42 10.49 -13.56
C PRO A 350 2.70 9.82 -14.92
N ALA A 351 2.40 8.53 -15.00
CA ALA A 351 2.50 7.72 -16.21
C ALA A 351 1.16 7.00 -16.46
N SER A 352 1.09 6.18 -17.50
CA SER A 352 -0.14 5.44 -17.83
C SER A 352 0.17 4.04 -18.36
N TYR A 353 -0.61 3.03 -17.95
CA TYR A 353 -0.65 1.70 -18.58
C TYR A 353 -2.09 1.40 -19.00
N ARG A 354 -2.30 0.81 -20.18
CA ARG A 354 -3.64 0.45 -20.68
C ARG A 354 -4.67 1.59 -20.48
N GLY A 355 -4.29 2.84 -20.74
CA GLY A 355 -5.15 4.03 -20.56
C GLY A 355 -5.46 4.44 -19.11
N ASN A 356 -4.96 3.73 -18.10
CA ASN A 356 -5.13 4.10 -16.70
C ASN A 356 -3.93 4.92 -16.22
N PRO A 357 -4.14 6.16 -15.72
CA PRO A 357 -3.07 6.93 -15.10
C PRO A 357 -2.62 6.26 -13.81
N PHE A 358 -1.32 6.33 -13.54
CA PHE A 358 -0.73 5.91 -12.29
C PHE A 358 0.46 6.78 -11.91
N GLN A 359 0.81 6.76 -10.64
CA GLN A 359 1.98 7.47 -10.10
C GLN A 359 2.70 6.58 -9.11
N VAL A 360 4.03 6.66 -9.10
CA VAL A 360 4.88 5.84 -8.24
C VAL A 360 5.63 6.72 -7.27
N GLU A 361 5.66 6.31 -6.01
CA GLU A 361 6.45 6.94 -4.97
C GLU A 361 7.37 5.89 -4.36
N VAL A 362 8.61 6.28 -4.10
CA VAL A 362 9.63 5.41 -3.53
C VAL A 362 10.25 6.12 -2.36
N ALA A 363 10.41 5.41 -1.24
CA ALA A 363 11.20 5.91 -0.13
C ALA A 363 12.14 4.85 0.42
N ILE A 364 13.22 5.30 1.04
CA ILE A 364 14.20 4.45 1.71
C ILE A 364 14.39 5.01 3.12
N ALA A 365 14.31 4.13 4.12
CA ALA A 365 14.70 4.41 5.50
C ALA A 365 15.87 3.49 5.86
N PHE A 366 17.03 4.07 6.13
CA PHE A 366 18.25 3.34 6.47
C PHE A 366 18.61 3.59 7.93
N ALA A 367 18.78 2.51 8.70
CA ALA A 367 19.13 2.55 10.11
C ALA A 367 20.30 1.61 10.37
N ARG A 368 21.04 1.80 11.46
CA ARG A 368 22.01 0.81 11.95
C ARG A 368 21.60 0.31 13.33
N PRO A 369 20.61 -0.60 13.43
CA PRO A 369 20.19 -1.12 14.71
C PRO A 369 21.38 -1.75 15.44
N GLY A 370 21.73 -1.22 16.61
CA GLY A 370 22.83 -1.72 17.44
C GLY A 370 24.25 -1.30 17.03
N GLU A 371 24.44 -0.45 16.03
CA GLU A 371 25.76 0.12 15.73
C GLU A 371 25.94 1.49 16.39
N ALA A 372 27.17 1.77 16.85
CA ALA A 372 27.55 3.06 17.41
C ALA A 372 27.71 4.11 16.29
N GLU A 373 26.93 5.18 16.35
CA GLU A 373 27.06 6.34 15.45
C GLU A 373 28.35 7.11 15.79
N ILE A 374 29.05 7.63 14.78
CA ILE A 374 30.21 8.50 15.01
C ILE A 374 29.73 9.95 15.03
N ASP A 375 29.74 10.55 16.20
CA ASP A 375 29.51 11.97 16.37
C ASP A 375 30.82 12.74 16.19
N VAL A 376 30.75 13.88 15.52
CA VAL A 376 31.90 14.75 15.29
C VAL A 376 31.59 16.11 15.91
N ASP A 377 32.35 16.48 16.94
CA ASP A 377 32.29 17.81 17.52
C ASP A 377 32.80 18.83 16.49
N VAL A 378 31.90 19.71 16.05
CA VAL A 378 32.18 20.71 15.01
C VAL A 378 33.17 21.78 15.48
N ALA A 379 33.26 22.03 16.79
CA ALA A 379 34.15 23.04 17.36
C ALA A 379 35.55 22.50 17.59
N SER A 380 35.68 21.30 18.16
CA SER A 380 36.97 20.70 18.50
C SER A 380 37.52 19.76 17.42
N GLY A 381 36.68 19.34 16.47
CA GLY A 381 37.03 18.33 15.47
C GLY A 381 37.17 16.92 16.05
N ARG A 382 36.92 16.71 17.34
CA ARG A 382 37.00 15.40 18.01
C ARG A 382 35.86 14.50 17.55
N MET A 383 36.16 13.21 17.40
CA MET A 383 35.17 12.20 17.04
C MET A 383 34.90 11.30 18.23
N ARG A 384 33.63 10.98 18.48
CA ARG A 384 33.23 10.08 19.55
C ARG A 384 32.24 9.06 19.01
N LYS A 385 32.35 7.82 19.45
CA LYS A 385 31.29 6.84 19.26
C LYS A 385 30.16 7.15 20.24
N LYS A 386 29.00 7.48 19.71
CA LYS A 386 27.76 7.54 20.47
C LYS A 386 27.38 6.12 20.87
N GLN A 387 26.90 5.94 22.11
CA GLN A 387 26.39 4.63 22.50
C GLN A 387 25.25 4.20 21.57
N PRO A 388 25.20 2.94 21.15
CA PRO A 388 24.12 2.44 20.32
C PRO A 388 22.79 2.64 21.05
N ALA A 389 21.76 3.08 20.34
CA ALA A 389 20.41 3.13 20.88
C ALA A 389 19.95 1.70 21.19
N GLU A 390 19.51 1.44 22.42
CA GLU A 390 19.11 0.10 22.92
C GLU A 390 17.83 -0.46 22.29
N SER A 391 17.09 0.31 21.48
CA SER A 391 15.79 -0.10 20.97
C SER A 391 15.89 -0.74 19.58
N ASP A 392 15.35 -1.95 19.43
CA ASP A 392 14.92 -2.48 18.13
C ASP A 392 13.83 -1.56 17.56
N PRO A 393 14.13 -0.70 16.57
CA PRO A 393 13.34 0.50 16.30
C PRO A 393 11.95 0.19 15.73
N ALA A 394 11.81 -0.98 15.09
CA ALA A 394 10.56 -1.49 14.56
C ALA A 394 10.76 -2.96 14.15
N PRO A 395 10.45 -3.92 15.04
CA PRO A 395 10.66 -5.33 14.72
C PRO A 395 9.95 -5.68 13.42
N HIS A 396 10.67 -6.33 12.51
CA HIS A 396 10.23 -6.78 11.18
C HIS A 396 10.08 -5.73 10.08
N LEU A 397 10.15 -4.42 10.36
CA LEU A 397 9.99 -3.39 9.32
C LEU A 397 11.31 -2.79 8.82
N ILE A 398 12.37 -2.87 9.62
CA ILE A 398 13.75 -2.61 9.19
C ILE A 398 14.52 -3.93 9.25
N ALA A 399 15.40 -4.16 8.28
CA ALA A 399 16.26 -5.34 8.27
C ALA A 399 17.47 -5.11 9.17
N HIS A 400 18.06 -6.18 9.71
CA HIS A 400 19.40 -6.09 10.30
C HIS A 400 20.49 -6.05 9.22
N LYS A 401 21.74 -5.77 9.64
CA LYS A 401 22.88 -5.54 8.74
C LYS A 401 23.08 -6.66 7.71
N ASP A 402 22.98 -7.90 8.15
CA ASP A 402 23.24 -9.10 7.34
C ASP A 402 21.96 -9.73 6.78
N GLU A 403 20.83 -9.02 6.88
CA GLU A 403 19.54 -9.48 6.39
C GLU A 403 19.14 -8.84 5.06
N PRO A 404 18.34 -9.53 4.24
CA PRO A 404 17.69 -8.92 3.11
C PRO A 404 16.79 -7.77 3.56
N VAL A 405 16.86 -6.65 2.83
CA VAL A 405 16.06 -5.45 3.11
C VAL A 405 14.58 -5.75 3.26
N ARG A 406 13.91 -5.01 4.12
CA ARG A 406 12.45 -5.09 4.26
C ARG A 406 11.79 -4.28 3.16
N LEU A 407 10.93 -4.92 2.38
CA LEU A 407 10.22 -4.28 1.28
C LEU A 407 8.78 -4.01 1.67
N LEU A 408 8.45 -2.74 1.86
CA LEU A 408 7.11 -2.28 2.21
C LEU A 408 6.40 -1.85 0.93
N ARG A 409 5.32 -2.56 0.60
CA ARG A 409 4.61 -2.42 -0.67
C ARG A 409 3.25 -1.82 -0.43
N PHE A 410 2.91 -0.76 -1.16
CA PHE A 410 1.62 -0.09 -1.06
C PHE A 410 0.97 0.07 -2.42
N ALA A 411 -0.35 -0.10 -2.46
CA ALA A 411 -1.18 0.22 -3.61
C ALA A 411 -2.37 1.06 -3.15
N ASN A 412 -2.55 2.26 -3.72
CA ASN A 412 -3.60 3.20 -3.31
C ASN A 412 -3.67 3.39 -1.78
N ARG A 413 -2.51 3.55 -1.13
CA ARG A 413 -2.36 3.68 0.34
C ARG A 413 -2.76 2.46 1.17
N VAL A 414 -3.00 1.31 0.52
CA VAL A 414 -3.26 0.03 1.17
C VAL A 414 -1.98 -0.81 1.21
N PRO A 415 -1.55 -1.31 2.39
CA PRO A 415 -0.41 -2.23 2.50
C PRO A 415 -0.66 -3.58 1.80
N LEU A 416 0.36 -4.09 1.12
CA LEU A 416 0.38 -5.42 0.50
C LEU A 416 1.29 -6.35 1.30
N LEU A 417 0.73 -7.28 2.07
CA LEU A 417 1.49 -8.15 2.96
C LEU A 417 1.92 -9.46 2.29
N TYR A 418 1.06 -10.07 1.48
CA TYR A 418 1.31 -11.41 0.93
C TYR A 418 1.76 -11.40 -0.54
N GLN A 419 2.17 -12.56 -1.07
CA GLN A 419 2.53 -12.76 -2.48
C GLN A 419 3.62 -11.82 -3.02
N GLN A 420 4.68 -11.62 -2.24
CA GLN A 420 5.79 -10.75 -2.62
C GLN A 420 6.48 -11.18 -3.93
N SER A 421 6.62 -12.49 -4.18
CA SER A 421 7.35 -13.02 -5.34
C SER A 421 6.74 -12.68 -6.71
N SER A 422 5.41 -12.61 -6.81
CA SER A 422 4.70 -12.30 -8.06
C SER A 422 4.61 -10.80 -8.35
N CYS A 423 4.79 -9.96 -7.31
CA CYS A 423 4.53 -8.53 -7.36
C CYS A 423 5.52 -7.74 -8.22
N ALA A 424 4.99 -6.82 -9.03
CA ALA A 424 5.74 -5.87 -9.85
C ALA A 424 6.79 -5.08 -9.06
N ILE A 425 6.44 -4.66 -7.84
CA ILE A 425 7.34 -3.90 -6.95
C ILE A 425 8.58 -4.73 -6.62
N THR A 426 8.38 -5.98 -6.16
CA THR A 426 9.48 -6.87 -5.79
C THR A 426 10.36 -7.20 -6.98
N LYS A 427 9.75 -7.51 -8.14
CA LYS A 427 10.50 -7.72 -9.39
C LYS A 427 11.34 -6.50 -9.75
N SER A 428 10.80 -5.29 -9.58
CA SER A 428 11.52 -4.03 -9.87
C SER A 428 12.71 -3.81 -8.94
N VAL A 429 12.56 -4.11 -7.63
CA VAL A 429 13.65 -4.04 -6.65
C VAL A 429 14.73 -5.06 -6.96
N LEU A 430 14.37 -6.31 -7.26
CA LEU A 430 15.32 -7.37 -7.62
C LEU A 430 16.12 -7.03 -8.88
N GLN A 431 15.48 -6.43 -9.89
CA GLN A 431 16.10 -6.05 -11.17
C GLN A 431 16.92 -4.75 -11.11
N THR A 432 16.88 -4.03 -9.99
CA THR A 432 17.69 -2.82 -9.81
C THR A 432 19.12 -3.22 -9.40
N ASN A 433 20.14 -2.64 -10.04
CA ASN A 433 21.54 -2.95 -9.73
C ASN A 433 21.99 -2.21 -8.46
N TRP A 434 21.72 -2.78 -7.29
CA TRP A 434 22.04 -2.16 -5.99
C TRP A 434 23.55 -2.11 -5.71
N ARG A 435 24.34 -2.98 -6.34
CA ARG A 435 25.81 -2.98 -6.23
C ARG A 435 26.43 -1.69 -6.72
N ALA A 436 25.86 -1.08 -7.75
CA ALA A 436 26.31 0.23 -8.26
C ALA A 436 26.09 1.38 -7.26
N TYR A 437 25.24 1.18 -6.24
CA TYR A 437 24.96 2.16 -5.19
C TYR A 437 25.66 1.83 -3.87
N GLY A 438 26.58 0.86 -3.87
CA GLY A 438 27.39 0.49 -2.71
C GLY A 438 26.77 -0.55 -1.78
N LEU A 439 25.68 -1.22 -2.18
CA LEU A 439 25.05 -2.29 -1.39
C LEU A 439 25.46 -3.68 -1.86
N HIS A 440 25.49 -4.63 -0.92
CA HIS A 440 25.63 -6.04 -1.27
C HIS A 440 24.30 -6.61 -1.77
N GLN A 441 24.34 -7.45 -2.80
CA GLN A 441 23.14 -8.12 -3.32
C GLN A 441 23.52 -9.49 -3.87
N PRO A 442 22.98 -10.61 -3.34
CA PRO A 442 23.14 -11.92 -3.95
C PRO A 442 22.31 -12.05 -5.25
N LYS A 443 22.68 -12.99 -6.14
CA LYS A 443 21.99 -13.19 -7.42
C LYS A 443 20.55 -13.67 -7.16
N GLY A 444 19.57 -12.94 -7.70
CA GLY A 444 18.14 -13.29 -7.56
C GLY A 444 17.53 -12.98 -6.19
N ALA A 445 18.26 -12.32 -5.29
CA ALA A 445 17.79 -11.92 -3.97
C ALA A 445 17.67 -10.40 -3.83
N LEU A 446 16.94 -9.98 -2.80
CA LEU A 446 16.89 -8.58 -2.39
C LEU A 446 18.29 -8.13 -1.92
N PRO A 447 18.63 -6.83 -2.02
CA PRO A 447 19.87 -6.33 -1.45
C PRO A 447 19.91 -6.59 0.05
N ILE A 448 21.13 -6.73 0.58
CA ILE A 448 21.40 -6.90 2.01
C ILE A 448 21.89 -5.56 2.53
N ALA A 449 21.12 -4.99 3.45
CA ALA A 449 21.39 -3.72 4.11
C ALA A 449 20.37 -3.53 5.24
N PRO A 450 20.75 -2.81 6.31
CA PRO A 450 19.84 -2.52 7.41
C PRO A 450 18.86 -1.39 7.04
N MET A 451 17.97 -1.65 6.09
CA MET A 451 17.05 -0.64 5.58
C MET A 451 15.68 -1.22 5.19
N ALA A 452 14.71 -0.32 5.16
CA ALA A 452 13.41 -0.52 4.58
C ALA A 452 13.32 0.21 3.23
N ILE A 453 12.81 -0.48 2.20
CA ILE A 453 12.43 0.14 0.93
C ILE A 453 10.91 0.21 0.89
N VAL A 454 10.38 1.41 0.72
CA VAL A 454 8.96 1.66 0.47
C VAL A 454 8.74 1.90 -1.01
N VAL A 455 7.73 1.24 -1.58
CA VAL A 455 7.20 1.59 -2.90
C VAL A 455 5.69 1.67 -2.83
N HIS A 456 5.14 2.81 -3.24
CA HIS A 456 3.73 3.06 -3.36
C HIS A 456 3.34 3.26 -4.82
N VAL A 457 2.26 2.60 -5.25
CA VAL A 457 1.65 2.79 -6.57
C VAL A 457 0.24 3.33 -6.38
N ALA A 458 0.00 4.55 -6.83
CA ALA A 458 -1.32 5.18 -6.90
C ALA A 458 -1.88 5.01 -8.32
N SER A 459 -3.11 4.53 -8.45
CA SER A 459 -3.80 4.37 -9.74
C SER A 459 -5.32 4.37 -9.56
N VAL A 460 -6.05 4.82 -10.58
CA VAL A 460 -7.51 4.66 -10.65
C VAL A 460 -7.94 3.19 -10.71
N TRP A 461 -7.08 2.32 -11.24
CA TRP A 461 -7.34 0.88 -11.33
C TRP A 461 -6.04 0.11 -11.22
N VAL A 462 -5.63 -0.24 -10.00
CA VAL A 462 -4.45 -1.09 -9.75
C VAL A 462 -4.67 -2.48 -10.34
N PRO A 463 -3.73 -3.01 -11.15
CA PRO A 463 -3.86 -4.33 -11.75
C PRO A 463 -3.40 -5.39 -10.76
N TYR A 464 -4.30 -5.86 -9.91
CA TYR A 464 -4.00 -6.94 -8.98
C TYR A 464 -3.91 -8.29 -9.70
N THR A 465 -3.06 -9.19 -9.20
CA THR A 465 -2.94 -10.57 -9.70
C THR A 465 -4.12 -11.46 -9.32
N SER A 466 -4.88 -11.07 -8.29
CA SER A 466 -6.07 -11.76 -7.79
C SER A 466 -7.01 -10.81 -7.05
N GLU A 467 -8.24 -11.24 -6.79
CA GLU A 467 -9.26 -10.45 -6.08
C GLU A 467 -8.95 -10.19 -4.61
N ALA A 468 -8.00 -10.93 -4.03
CA ALA A 468 -7.49 -10.70 -2.68
C ALA A 468 -6.61 -9.44 -2.57
N LYS A 469 -6.20 -8.83 -3.71
CA LYS A 469 -5.39 -7.60 -3.78
C LYS A 469 -4.06 -7.68 -3.01
N GLU A 470 -3.26 -8.70 -3.29
CA GLU A 470 -2.00 -8.96 -2.57
C GLU A 470 -0.73 -8.63 -3.37
N ALA A 471 -0.83 -8.64 -4.70
CA ALA A 471 0.29 -8.32 -5.59
C ALA A 471 -0.19 -7.56 -6.82
N ILE A 472 0.70 -6.70 -7.33
CA ILE A 472 0.49 -5.92 -8.56
C ILE A 472 1.12 -6.70 -9.71
N GLU A 473 0.42 -6.82 -10.83
CA GLU A 473 0.92 -7.44 -12.05
C GLU A 473 2.07 -6.61 -12.68
N PRO A 474 3.21 -7.22 -13.06
CA PRO A 474 4.39 -6.53 -13.61
C PRO A 474 4.21 -6.05 -15.07
N TYR A 475 3.36 -5.05 -15.30
CA TYR A 475 3.34 -4.36 -16.58
C TYR A 475 4.68 -3.63 -16.83
N PRO A 476 5.21 -3.62 -18.07
CA PRO A 476 6.49 -2.99 -18.40
C PRO A 476 6.58 -1.51 -18.00
N GLU A 477 5.49 -0.75 -18.18
CA GLU A 477 5.40 0.67 -17.83
C GLU A 477 5.50 0.88 -16.32
N LEU A 478 4.82 0.04 -15.53
CA LEU A 478 4.89 0.07 -14.07
C LEU A 478 6.30 -0.26 -13.58
N VAL A 479 6.89 -1.37 -14.06
CA VAL A 479 8.23 -1.81 -13.67
C VAL A 479 9.26 -0.74 -14.01
N ARG A 480 9.16 -0.11 -15.18
CA ARG A 480 10.05 0.97 -15.59
C ARG A 480 10.01 2.16 -14.61
N GLU A 481 8.83 2.68 -14.30
CA GLU A 481 8.72 3.84 -13.41
C GLU A 481 9.12 3.52 -11.97
N ILE A 482 8.82 2.31 -11.47
CA ILE A 482 9.31 1.86 -10.15
C ILE A 482 10.84 1.83 -10.12
N LYS A 483 11.49 1.28 -11.15
CA LYS A 483 12.97 1.26 -11.22
C LYS A 483 13.56 2.67 -11.26
N LEU A 484 12.97 3.60 -12.01
CA LEU A 484 13.44 4.98 -12.06
C LEU A 484 13.33 5.68 -10.69
N GLY A 485 12.23 5.44 -9.95
CA GLY A 485 12.09 5.92 -8.56
C GLY A 485 13.12 5.31 -7.61
N LEU A 486 13.33 4.00 -7.68
CA LEU A 486 14.35 3.29 -6.89
C LEU A 486 15.74 3.84 -7.14
N GLN A 487 16.12 4.04 -8.40
CA GLN A 487 17.43 4.60 -8.77
C GLN A 487 17.62 6.03 -8.24
N GLN A 488 16.56 6.84 -8.20
CA GLN A 488 16.62 8.20 -7.66
C GLN A 488 16.92 8.21 -6.16
N CYS A 489 16.21 7.39 -5.39
CA CYS A 489 16.46 7.24 -3.95
C CYS A 489 17.82 6.55 -3.68
N ALA A 490 18.19 5.55 -4.48
CA ALA A 490 19.45 4.84 -4.34
C ALA A 490 20.68 5.72 -4.58
N ARG A 491 20.62 6.70 -5.50
CA ARG A 491 21.69 7.71 -5.65
C ARG A 491 21.87 8.54 -4.39
N ARG A 492 20.78 9.03 -3.79
CA ARG A 492 20.83 9.81 -2.54
C ARG A 492 21.36 8.98 -1.38
N LEU A 493 20.94 7.72 -1.27
CA LEU A 493 21.47 6.76 -0.30
C LEU A 493 22.98 6.53 -0.51
N SER A 494 23.44 6.36 -1.75
CA SER A 494 24.85 6.12 -2.05
C SER A 494 25.74 7.28 -1.59
N HIS A 495 25.29 8.53 -1.74
CA HIS A 495 26.00 9.70 -1.19
C HIS A 495 26.09 9.68 0.34
N PHE A 496 25.00 9.32 1.01
CA PHE A 496 24.98 9.15 2.46
C PHE A 496 25.96 8.05 2.91
N LEU A 497 25.88 6.85 2.31
CA LEU A 497 26.76 5.73 2.65
C LEU A 497 28.24 6.04 2.38
N GLN A 498 28.54 6.81 1.33
CA GLN A 498 29.90 7.22 1.04
C GLN A 498 30.44 8.17 2.11
N ARG A 499 29.62 9.15 2.53
CA ARG A 499 29.97 10.06 3.63
C ARG A 499 30.22 9.28 4.93
N GLU A 500 29.36 8.32 5.25
CA GLU A 500 29.52 7.47 6.44
C GLU A 500 30.77 6.61 6.39
N ARG A 501 31.09 6.00 5.24
CA ARG A 501 32.35 5.24 5.08
C ARG A 501 33.58 6.10 5.26
N THR A 502 33.55 7.32 4.74
CA THR A 502 34.65 8.28 4.95
C THR A 502 34.77 8.65 6.43
N LEU A 503 33.66 8.92 7.12
CA LEU A 503 33.64 9.19 8.56
C LEU A 503 34.20 8.03 9.39
N GLN A 504 33.76 6.81 9.09
CA GLN A 504 34.23 5.59 9.77
C GLN A 504 35.73 5.38 9.57
N HIS A 505 36.22 5.53 8.33
CA HIS A 505 37.64 5.39 8.04
C HIS A 505 38.48 6.47 8.73
N GLU A 506 37.99 7.70 8.78
CA GLU A 506 38.64 8.80 9.53
C GLU A 506 38.72 8.50 11.02
N TYR A 507 37.64 7.98 11.61
CA TYR A 507 37.62 7.57 13.02
C TYR A 507 38.61 6.44 13.29
N GLU A 508 38.64 5.39 12.47
CA GLU A 508 39.55 4.26 12.62
C GLU A 508 41.02 4.67 12.52
N GLN A 509 41.36 5.55 11.56
CA GLN A 509 42.70 6.11 11.44
C GLN A 509 43.11 6.89 12.70
N ARG A 510 42.19 7.70 13.25
CA ARG A 510 42.45 8.48 14.46
C ARG A 510 42.61 7.61 15.70
N ALA A 511 41.67 6.70 15.94
CA ALA A 511 41.75 5.77 17.05
C ALA A 511 43.03 4.92 17.01
N TYR A 512 43.47 4.56 15.80
CA TYR A 512 44.76 3.89 15.60
C TYR A 512 45.93 4.79 16.03
N ILE A 513 46.02 6.02 15.53
CA ILE A 513 47.08 6.98 15.90
C ILE A 513 47.09 7.30 17.40
N GLU A 514 45.91 7.51 18.01
CA GLU A 514 45.73 7.73 19.46
C GLU A 514 46.28 6.57 20.29
N THR A 515 46.15 5.33 19.81
CA THR A 515 46.72 4.15 20.47
C THR A 515 48.26 4.18 20.49
N TYR A 516 48.90 4.76 19.46
CA TYR A 516 50.37 4.85 19.36
C TYR A 516 50.97 6.13 19.93
N LEU A 517 50.17 7.18 20.15
CA LEU A 517 50.62 8.47 20.68
C LEU A 517 51.46 8.35 21.97
N PRO A 518 51.08 7.53 22.97
CA PRO A 518 51.88 7.31 24.17
C PRO A 518 53.25 6.67 23.86
N HIS A 519 53.31 5.71 22.94
CA HIS A 519 54.55 5.06 22.54
C HIS A 519 55.50 6.01 21.80
N ILE A 520 54.95 6.90 20.96
CA ILE A 520 55.73 7.96 20.30
C ILE A 520 56.28 8.93 21.36
N GLY A 521 55.49 9.26 22.37
CA GLY A 521 55.94 10.06 23.51
C GLY A 521 57.14 9.46 24.24
N VAL A 522 57.08 8.16 24.56
CA VAL A 522 58.19 7.43 25.21
C VAL A 522 59.44 7.40 24.32
N ALA A 523 59.29 7.12 23.03
CA ALA A 523 60.43 7.10 22.11
C ALA A 523 61.09 8.50 21.97
N LEU A 524 60.29 9.56 21.91
CA LEU A 524 60.81 10.94 21.91
C LEU A 524 61.50 11.29 23.23
N GLN A 525 60.99 10.78 24.36
CA GLN A 525 61.59 10.94 25.67
C GLN A 525 63.00 10.31 25.72
N GLU A 526 63.13 9.08 25.21
CA GLU A 526 64.41 8.35 25.17
C GLU A 526 65.44 9.01 24.23
N ILE A 527 65.01 9.46 23.05
CA ILE A 527 65.91 10.03 22.04
C ILE A 527 66.39 11.44 22.43
N LEU A 528 65.48 12.28 22.97
CA LEU A 528 65.75 13.69 23.23
C LEU A 528 66.05 13.99 24.72
N GLY A 529 65.98 12.98 25.59
CA GLY A 529 66.22 13.13 27.03
C GLY A 529 65.19 14.03 27.73
N LEU A 530 63.92 13.92 27.34
CA LEU A 530 62.84 14.76 27.90
C LEU A 530 62.47 14.30 29.33
N ASP A 531 62.02 15.23 30.17
CA ASP A 531 61.36 14.90 31.43
C ASP A 531 59.90 14.49 31.20
N ASP A 532 59.28 13.84 32.19
CA ASP A 532 57.90 13.33 32.07
C ASP A 532 56.88 14.44 31.79
N GLY A 533 57.08 15.62 32.38
CA GLY A 533 56.21 16.78 32.15
C GLY A 533 56.28 17.32 30.72
N THR A 534 57.48 17.36 30.12
CA THR A 534 57.65 17.79 28.73
C THR A 534 57.17 16.73 27.76
N ARG A 535 57.34 15.43 28.05
CA ARG A 535 56.73 14.33 27.28
C ARG A 535 55.22 14.52 27.19
N ASP A 536 54.55 14.64 28.34
CA ASP A 536 53.08 14.72 28.38
C ASP A 536 52.58 15.98 27.66
N GLY A 537 53.29 17.10 27.78
CA GLY A 537 53.01 18.33 27.04
C GLY A 537 53.28 18.23 25.52
N VAL A 538 54.18 17.35 25.07
CA VAL A 538 54.40 17.08 23.63
C VAL A 538 53.32 16.15 23.10
N VAL A 539 52.95 15.11 23.83
CA VAL A 539 51.85 14.19 23.46
C VAL A 539 50.54 14.95 23.36
N ALA A 540 50.22 15.83 24.32
CA ALA A 540 49.03 16.68 24.27
C ALA A 540 49.02 17.62 23.05
N ARG A 541 50.17 18.21 22.70
CA ARG A 541 50.29 19.06 21.49
C ARG A 541 50.15 18.26 20.20
N LEU A 542 50.64 17.02 20.16
CA LEU A 542 50.46 16.13 19.01
C LEU A 542 49.00 15.69 18.85
N ASP A 543 48.32 15.40 19.96
CA ASP A 543 46.87 15.12 20.01
C ASP A 543 46.06 16.32 19.50
N ASP A 544 46.33 17.52 20.02
CA ASP A 544 45.67 18.75 19.58
C ASP A 544 45.93 19.04 18.09
N ALA A 545 47.17 18.80 17.61
CA ALA A 545 47.50 18.97 16.20
C ALA A 545 46.76 17.97 15.29
N LEU A 546 46.60 16.72 15.73
CA LEU A 546 45.82 15.69 15.02
C LEU A 546 44.35 16.14 14.84
N HIS A 547 43.78 16.80 15.86
CA HIS A 547 42.40 17.29 15.84
C HIS A 547 42.23 18.64 15.11
N ALA A 548 43.16 19.58 15.28
CA ALA A 548 43.07 20.94 14.73
C ALA A 548 43.27 21.03 13.21
N ASN A 549 44.21 20.26 12.65
CA ASN A 549 44.64 20.39 11.25
C ASN A 549 43.55 20.06 10.21
N ARG A 550 42.40 19.51 10.66
CA ARG A 550 41.26 19.19 9.77
C ARG A 550 39.91 19.78 10.18
N ALA A 551 39.79 20.46 11.32
CA ALA A 551 38.64 21.34 11.59
C ALA A 551 38.57 22.49 10.56
N ALA A 552 39.74 23.00 10.15
CA ALA A 552 39.87 24.03 9.12
C ALA A 552 39.41 23.57 7.71
N LYS A 553 39.59 22.28 7.39
CA LYS A 553 39.27 21.71 6.07
C LYS A 553 37.77 21.45 5.86
N ARG A 554 36.99 21.33 6.95
CA ARG A 554 35.52 21.18 6.93
C ARG A 554 34.76 22.50 7.01
N ARG A 555 35.33 23.57 7.57
CA ARG A 555 34.71 24.91 7.51
C ARG A 555 34.64 25.47 6.07
N SER A 556 35.41 24.91 5.15
CA SER A 556 35.50 25.34 3.74
C SER A 556 34.72 24.47 2.75
N SER A 557 33.98 23.44 3.20
CA SER A 557 33.19 22.51 2.37
C SER A 557 31.76 22.45 2.87
#